data_AF-A0A383AWI8-F1
#
_entry.id   AF-A0A383AWI8-F1
#
_cell.length_a   1.000
_cell.length_b   1.000
_cell.length_c   1.000
_cell.angle_alpha   90.00
_cell.angle_beta   90.00
_cell.angle_gamma   90.00
#
_symmetry.space_group_name_H-M   'P 1'
#
loop_
_entity.id
_entity.type
_entity.pdbx_description
1 polymer ?
#
loop_
_entity_poly.entity_id
_entity_poly.type
_entity_poly.pdbx_seq_one_letter_code
_entity_poly.pdbx_strand_id
1 'polypeptide(L)'
;VTQRITNMLEIRLLHSQVRDQNLILEEKVKMRTRELEEIRQEVVLRLGRAAEYRDNETGMHVIRMSRLSVKLAKEIGLTDEACQLMLQASPMHNVGKIGIPEEILLKPGKLNEKE
;
A
#
# COMPACT_ATOMS: atom_id res chain seq x y z
N VAL A 1 21.11 -23.65 -50.05
CA VAL A 1 20.20 -22.48 -50.02
C VAL A 1 18.97 -22.75 -49.14
N THR A 2 18.26 -23.85 -49.33
CA THR A 2 17.07 -24.27 -48.57
C THR A 2 17.28 -24.29 -47.05
N GLN A 3 18.35 -24.94 -46.57
CA GLN A 3 18.67 -24.99 -45.13
C GLN A 3 18.83 -23.60 -44.48
N ARG A 4 19.37 -22.64 -45.24
CA ARG A 4 19.60 -21.28 -44.74
C ARG A 4 18.29 -20.49 -44.62
N ILE A 5 17.37 -20.72 -45.56
CA ILE A 5 16.02 -20.14 -45.54
C ILE A 5 15.23 -20.71 -44.36
N THR A 6 15.27 -22.03 -44.16
CA THR A 6 14.61 -22.70 -43.02
C THR A 6 15.10 -22.14 -41.68
N ASN A 7 16.42 -22.04 -41.50
CA ASN A 7 16.99 -21.48 -40.26
C ASN A 7 16.58 -20.01 -40.05
N MET A 8 16.51 -19.18 -41.09
CA MET A 8 16.05 -17.79 -40.95
C MET A 8 14.58 -17.68 -40.55
N LEU A 9 13.72 -18.55 -41.09
CA LEU A 9 12.31 -18.60 -40.73
C LEU A 9 12.12 -19.07 -39.28
N GLU A 10 12.89 -20.07 -38.86
CA GLU A 10 12.88 -20.58 -37.48
C GLU A 10 13.32 -19.50 -36.48
N ILE A 11 14.42 -18.78 -36.77
CA ILE A 11 14.87 -17.66 -35.93
C ILE A 11 13.80 -16.55 -35.86
N ARG A 12 13.16 -16.21 -36.98
CA ARG A 12 12.07 -15.22 -36.99
C ARG A 12 10.89 -15.67 -36.14
N LEU A 13 10.50 -16.94 -36.22
CA LEU A 13 9.42 -17.51 -35.43
C LEU A 13 9.76 -17.47 -33.94
N LEU A 14 10.95 -17.92 -33.55
CA LEU A 14 11.42 -17.88 -32.17
C LEU A 14 11.47 -16.45 -31.62
N HIS A 15 11.96 -15.48 -32.41
CA HIS A 15 11.94 -14.07 -32.02
C HIS A 15 10.51 -13.53 -31.83
N SER A 16 9.56 -13.94 -32.69
CA SER A 16 8.15 -13.58 -32.52
C SER A 16 7.60 -14.16 -31.21
N GLN A 17 7.85 -15.44 -30.95
CA GLN A 17 7.39 -16.11 -29.73
C GLN A 17 7.97 -15.47 -28.46
N VAL A 18 9.24 -15.08 -28.45
CA VAL A 18 9.86 -14.37 -27.32
C VAL A 18 9.20 -13.00 -27.13
N ARG A 19 8.95 -12.25 -28.21
CA ARG A 19 8.24 -10.97 -28.13
C ARG A 19 6.83 -11.14 -27.55
N ASP A 20 6.07 -12.13 -28.02
CA ASP A 20 4.71 -12.39 -27.54
C ASP A 20 4.72 -12.79 -26.06
N GLN A 21 5.68 -13.63 -25.64
CA GLN A 21 5.88 -13.97 -24.23
C GLN A 21 6.24 -12.77 -23.38
N ASN A 22 7.11 -11.87 -23.86
CA ASN A 22 7.46 -10.64 -23.15
C ASN A 22 6.23 -9.76 -22.92
N LEU A 23 5.37 -9.58 -23.92
CA LEU A 23 4.13 -8.82 -23.79
C LEU A 23 3.20 -9.42 -22.73
N ILE A 24 3.02 -10.74 -22.74
CA ILE A 24 2.21 -11.45 -21.74
C ILE A 24 2.80 -11.30 -20.34
N LEU A 25 4.13 -11.39 -20.21
CA LEU A 25 4.82 -11.23 -18.93
C LEU A 25 4.72 -9.81 -18.40
N GLU A 26 4.86 -8.79 -19.25
CA GLU A 26 4.67 -7.39 -18.88
C GLU A 26 3.25 -7.13 -18.35
N GLU A 27 2.25 -7.68 -19.03
CA GLU A 27 0.85 -7.57 -18.58
C GLU A 27 0.63 -8.28 -17.24
N LYS A 28 1.17 -9.49 -17.07
CA LYS A 28 1.12 -10.23 -15.80
C LYS A 28 1.80 -9.49 -14.66
N VAL A 29 2.98 -8.92 -14.89
CA VAL A 29 3.69 -8.10 -13.90
C VAL A 29 2.82 -6.91 -13.50
N LYS A 30 2.28 -6.17 -14.47
CA LYS A 30 1.40 -5.03 -14.20
C LYS A 30 0.17 -5.41 -13.36
N MET A 31 -0.46 -6.54 -13.68
CA MET A 31 -1.60 -7.07 -12.93
C MET A 31 -1.22 -7.43 -11.50
N ARG A 32 -0.13 -8.18 -11.30
CA ARG A 32 0.35 -8.59 -9.97
C ARG A 32 0.81 -7.40 -9.14
N THR A 33 1.47 -6.41 -9.73
CA THR A 33 1.86 -5.18 -9.03
C THR A 33 0.62 -4.45 -8.53
N ARG A 34 -0.44 -4.35 -9.34
CA ARG A 34 -1.70 -3.72 -8.91
C ARG A 34 -2.35 -4.48 -7.76
N GLU A 35 -2.44 -5.81 -7.84
CA GLU A 35 -2.99 -6.64 -6.76
C GLU A 35 -2.19 -6.47 -5.45
N LEU A 36 -0.86 -6.46 -5.53
CA LEU A 36 0.00 -6.22 -4.37
C LEU A 36 -0.27 -4.85 -3.73
N GLU A 37 -0.50 -3.83 -4.55
CA GLU A 37 -0.81 -2.49 -4.03
C GLU A 37 -2.17 -2.41 -3.36
N GLU A 38 -3.19 -3.09 -3.90
CA GLU A 38 -4.51 -3.18 -3.29
C GLU A 38 -4.44 -3.92 -1.94
N ILE A 39 -3.72 -5.05 -1.88
CA ILE A 39 -3.49 -5.81 -0.65
C ILE A 39 -2.73 -4.97 0.39
N ARG A 40 -1.69 -4.24 -0.03
CA ARG A 40 -0.91 -3.39 0.87
C ARG A 40 -1.79 -2.33 1.53
N GLN A 41 -2.66 -1.68 0.76
CA GLN A 41 -3.59 -0.67 1.28
C GLN A 41 -4.59 -1.30 2.26
N GLU A 42 -5.09 -2.49 1.97
CA GLU A 42 -6.00 -3.20 2.86
C GLU A 42 -5.33 -3.56 4.19
N VAL A 43 -4.10 -4.08 4.16
CA VAL A 43 -3.33 -4.42 5.36
C VAL A 43 -3.12 -3.19 6.24
N VAL A 44 -2.72 -2.06 5.65
CA VAL A 44 -2.56 -0.78 6.37
C VAL A 44 -3.84 -0.36 7.07
N LEU A 45 -4.99 -0.43 6.38
CA LEU A 45 -6.27 -0.08 6.97
C LEU A 45 -6.66 -1.03 8.10
N ARG A 46 -6.42 -2.34 7.95
CA ARG A 46 -6.71 -3.34 9.00
C ARG A 46 -5.85 -3.12 10.24
N LEU A 47 -4.56 -2.83 10.07
CA LEU A 47 -3.64 -2.53 11.18
C LEU A 47 -4.03 -1.24 11.90
N GLY A 48 -4.35 -0.17 11.16
CA GLY A 48 -4.85 1.08 11.74
C GLY A 48 -6.12 0.85 12.57
N ARG A 49 -7.07 0.05 12.06
CA ARG A 49 -8.28 -0.32 12.83
C ARG A 49 -7.98 -1.15 14.07
N ALA A 50 -7.05 -2.09 13.99
CA ALA A 50 -6.66 -2.91 15.13
C ALA A 50 -6.06 -2.07 16.26
N ALA A 51 -5.30 -1.03 15.91
CA ALA A 51 -4.74 -0.10 16.88
C ALA A 51 -5.80 0.72 17.63
N GLU A 52 -6.90 1.08 16.95
CA GLU A 52 -8.02 1.82 17.55
C GLU A 52 -9.01 0.93 18.33
N TYR A 53 -9.05 -0.38 18.05
CA TYR A 53 -9.98 -1.30 18.73
C TYR A 53 -9.81 -1.30 20.26
N ARG A 54 -8.61 -0.99 20.74
CA ARG A 54 -8.31 -0.90 22.18
C ARG A 54 -8.73 0.42 22.81
N ASP A 55 -9.08 1.44 22.02
CA ASP A 55 -9.27 2.82 22.46
C ASP A 55 -10.69 3.34 22.17
N ASN A 56 -11.75 2.51 22.30
CA ASN A 56 -13.17 2.87 22.09
C ASN A 56 -13.53 3.67 20.79
N GLU A 57 -12.56 3.90 19.91
CA GLU A 57 -12.60 4.74 18.74
C GLU A 57 -12.94 3.84 17.56
N THR A 58 -14.02 4.17 16.84
CA THR A 58 -14.40 3.39 15.68
C THR A 58 -13.32 3.46 14.60
N GLY A 59 -13.08 2.36 13.88
CA GLY A 59 -12.17 2.31 12.73
C GLY A 59 -12.47 3.31 11.61
N MET A 60 -13.61 4.02 11.67
CA MET A 60 -13.96 5.14 10.79
C MET A 60 -13.16 6.41 11.11
N HIS A 61 -12.65 6.58 12.33
CA HIS A 61 -11.76 7.69 12.72
C HIS A 61 -10.53 7.76 11.83
N VAL A 62 -9.85 6.61 11.67
CA VAL A 62 -8.64 6.45 10.88
C VAL A 62 -8.83 6.95 9.43
N ILE A 63 -9.97 6.61 8.82
CA ILE A 63 -10.31 7.03 7.46
C ILE A 63 -10.60 8.53 7.40
N ARG A 64 -11.35 9.07 8.37
CA ARG A 64 -11.66 10.52 8.43
C ARG A 64 -10.40 11.35 8.60
N MET A 65 -9.53 10.97 9.54
CA MET A 65 -8.26 11.65 9.80
C MET A 65 -7.38 11.66 8.55
N SER A 66 -7.28 10.53 7.86
CA SER A 66 -6.49 10.43 6.64
C SER A 66 -6.97 11.39 5.54
N ARG A 67 -8.29 11.51 5.36
CA ARG A 67 -8.88 12.47 4.40
C ARG A 67 -8.67 13.92 4.82
N LEU A 68 -8.75 14.21 6.13
CA LEU A 68 -8.53 15.57 6.64
C LEU A 68 -7.07 16.00 6.45
N SER A 69 -6.12 15.12 6.75
CA SER A 69 -4.69 15.35 6.53
C SER A 69 -4.38 15.67 5.07
N VAL A 70 -4.98 14.93 4.12
CA VAL A 70 -4.86 15.23 2.68
C VAL A 70 -5.47 16.57 2.31
N LYS A 71 -6.65 16.89 2.86
CA LYS A 71 -7.30 18.16 2.57
C LYS A 71 -6.41 19.32 3.02
N LEU A 72 -5.88 19.26 4.23
CA LEU A 72 -4.94 20.26 4.75
C LEU A 72 -3.66 20.33 3.91
N ALA A 73 -3.12 19.18 3.51
CA ALA A 73 -1.92 19.11 2.66
C ALA A 73 -2.12 19.84 1.32
N LYS A 74 -3.28 19.66 0.69
CA LYS A 74 -3.63 20.36 -0.54
C LYS A 74 -3.74 21.87 -0.35
N GLU A 75 -4.39 22.31 0.73
CA GLU A 75 -4.55 23.75 1.01
C GLU A 75 -3.21 24.45 1.25
N ILE A 76 -2.19 23.76 1.76
CA ILE A 76 -0.84 24.32 1.95
C ILE A 76 0.09 24.11 0.74
N GLY A 77 -0.43 23.61 -0.38
CA GLY A 77 0.30 23.50 -1.64
C GLY A 77 1.26 22.31 -1.76
N LEU A 78 1.03 21.21 -1.01
CA LEU A 78 1.77 19.96 -1.25
C LEU A 78 1.41 19.33 -2.59
N THR A 79 2.35 18.58 -3.17
CA THR A 79 2.13 17.87 -4.44
C THR A 79 1.12 16.74 -4.28
N ASP A 80 0.52 16.31 -5.38
CA ASP A 80 -0.41 15.17 -5.38
C ASP A 80 0.28 13.88 -4.92
N GLU A 81 1.57 13.68 -5.22
CA GLU A 81 2.34 12.54 -4.71
C GLU A 81 2.47 12.59 -3.19
N ALA A 82 2.77 13.75 -2.61
CA ALA A 82 2.86 13.92 -1.17
C ALA A 82 1.50 13.73 -0.49
N CYS A 83 0.43 14.25 -1.09
CA CYS A 83 -0.94 14.03 -0.63
C CYS A 83 -1.31 12.55 -0.67
N GLN A 84 -0.98 11.84 -1.74
CA GLN A 84 -1.24 10.41 -1.87
C GLN A 84 -0.45 9.60 -0.84
N LEU A 85 0.81 9.96 -0.60
CA LEU A 85 1.62 9.34 0.44
C LEU A 85 1.01 9.56 1.83
N MET A 86 0.57 10.78 2.14
CA MET A 86 -0.11 11.08 3.40
C MET A 86 -1.38 10.25 3.57
N LEU A 87 -2.21 10.14 2.53
CA LEU A 87 -3.43 9.33 2.55
C LEU A 87 -3.15 7.86 2.89
N GLN A 88 -2.05 7.33 2.36
CA GLN A 88 -1.64 5.94 2.56
C GLN A 88 -0.96 5.71 3.92
N ALA A 89 -0.23 6.70 4.45
CA ALA A 89 0.56 6.57 5.66
C ALA A 89 -0.19 6.94 6.95
N SER A 90 -1.07 7.94 6.90
CA SER A 90 -1.78 8.43 8.09
C SER A 90 -2.63 7.38 8.83
N PRO A 91 -3.18 6.32 8.19
CA PRO A 91 -3.88 5.28 8.93
C PRO A 91 -3.02 4.58 9.99
N MET A 92 -1.69 4.58 9.83
CA MET A 92 -0.75 3.86 10.70
C MET A 92 -0.28 4.69 11.90
N HIS A 93 -0.66 5.96 12.03
CA HIS A 93 -0.08 6.86 13.04
C HIS A 93 -0.15 6.33 14.48
N ASN A 94 -1.24 5.62 14.82
CA ASN A 94 -1.45 5.03 16.13
C ASN A 94 -1.10 3.54 16.23
N VAL A 95 -0.50 2.92 15.21
CA VAL A 95 -0.23 1.46 15.19
C VAL A 95 0.60 1.00 16.41
N GLY A 96 1.43 1.87 16.97
CA GLY A 96 2.21 1.60 18.18
C GLY A 96 1.38 1.28 19.41
N LYS A 97 0.12 1.74 19.48
CA LYS A 97 -0.80 1.44 20.61
C LYS A 97 -1.03 -0.06 20.80
N ILE A 98 -0.86 -0.88 19.75
CA ILE A 98 -1.01 -2.34 19.82
C ILE A 98 -0.08 -2.94 20.89
N GLY A 99 1.14 -2.41 21.04
CA GLY A 99 2.13 -2.92 21.99
C GLY A 99 2.05 -2.35 23.42
N ILE A 100 1.14 -1.40 23.69
CA ILE A 100 1.07 -0.73 24.99
C ILE A 100 0.28 -1.59 25.99
N PRO A 101 0.76 -1.83 27.23
CA PRO A 101 -0.01 -2.52 28.27
C PRO A 101 -1.36 -1.87 28.53
N GLU A 102 -2.39 -2.67 28.81
CA GLU A 102 -3.76 -2.18 28.99
C GLU A 102 -3.89 -1.27 30.22
N GLU A 103 -3.12 -1.55 31.26
CA GLU A 103 -3.06 -0.78 32.50
C GLU A 103 -2.53 0.64 32.28
N ILE A 104 -1.74 0.86 31.23
CA ILE A 104 -1.24 2.17 30.81
C ILE A 104 -2.24 2.82 29.84
N LEU A 105 -2.67 2.07 28.82
CA LEU A 105 -3.52 2.61 27.75
C LEU A 105 -4.91 3.02 28.23
N LEU A 106 -5.52 2.26 29.14
CA LEU A 106 -6.88 2.48 29.64
C LEU A 106 -6.94 3.13 31.03
N LYS A 107 -5.82 3.64 31.54
CA LYS A 107 -5.76 4.21 32.88
C LYS A 107 -6.69 5.43 33.00
N PRO A 108 -7.69 5.43 33.91
CA PRO A 108 -8.50 6.60 34.17
C PRO A 108 -7.70 7.60 35.03
N GLY A 109 -6.84 8.41 34.41
CA GLY A 109 -6.03 9.41 35.11
C GLY A 109 -4.74 9.76 34.38
N LYS A 110 -3.94 10.65 34.97
CA LYS A 110 -2.64 11.01 34.40
C LYS A 110 -1.63 9.85 34.58
N LEU A 111 -0.79 9.68 33.58
CA LEU A 111 0.41 8.85 33.67
C LEU A 111 1.45 9.54 34.58
N ASN A 112 2.29 8.73 35.23
CA ASN A 112 3.49 9.19 35.95
C ASN A 112 4.74 9.04 35.07
N GLU A 113 5.91 9.51 35.51
CA GLU A 113 7.14 9.48 34.68
C GLU A 113 7.64 8.08 34.27
N LYS A 114 7.22 7.02 34.98
CA LYS A 114 7.59 5.63 34.69
C LYS A 114 6.58 4.90 33.82
N GLU A 115 5.45 5.55 33.49
CA GLU A 115 4.36 5.06 32.63
C GLU A 115 4.37 5.80 31.29
#